data_AF-A0A1V5Q2T6-F1
#
_entry.id   AF-A0A1V5Q2T6-F1
#
_cell.length_a   1.000
_cell.length_b   1.000
_cell.length_c   1.000
_cell.angle_alpha   90.00
_cell.angle_beta   90.00
_cell.angle_gamma   90.00
#
_symmetry.space_group_name_H-M   'P 1'
#
loop_
_entity.id
_entity.type
_entity.pdbx_description
1 polymer ?
#
loop_
_entity_poly.entity_id
_entity_poly.type
_entity_poly.pdbx_seq_one_letter_code
_entity_poly.pdbx_strand_id
1 'polypeptide(L)'
;MGYGKNLKDILDDKGMTVKELAKKAGIAPTTLYSIIQRDTSIRFDTALKISNILDIPINSICKDNPYAPGEALPKLPKDKERMMIGLQKKAYFSDRTLKIVKKFDYTDLPKVDQLIADFFVLNDTARSDLFEYIKIIKKSHSDSERTKILGKIK
;
A
#
# COMPACT_ATOMS: atom_id res chain seq x y z
N MET A 1 5.52 2.69 -17.15
CA MET A 1 5.78 2.07 -15.84
C MET A 1 7.19 1.49 -15.90
N GLY A 2 7.86 1.40 -14.74
CA GLY A 2 9.26 1.00 -14.61
C GLY A 2 9.60 0.53 -13.20
N TYR A 3 8.59 0.09 -12.42
CA TYR A 3 8.76 -0.20 -10.99
C TYR A 3 9.53 -1.51 -10.77
N GLY A 4 9.31 -2.51 -11.62
CA GLY A 4 10.06 -3.77 -11.59
C GLY A 4 11.50 -3.55 -12.06
N LYS A 5 11.69 -2.69 -13.07
CA LYS A 5 13.02 -2.29 -13.54
C LYS A 5 13.78 -1.48 -12.49
N ASN A 6 13.13 -0.49 -11.89
CA ASN A 6 13.70 0.28 -10.77
C ASN A 6 14.11 -0.62 -9.60
N LEU A 7 13.29 -1.62 -9.24
CA LEU A 7 13.65 -2.56 -8.18
C LEU A 7 14.92 -3.34 -8.55
N LYS A 8 15.06 -3.74 -9.82
CA LYS A 8 16.24 -4.45 -10.30
C LYS A 8 17.49 -3.56 -10.28
N ASP A 9 17.39 -2.34 -10.77
CA ASP A 9 18.49 -1.38 -10.79
C ASP A 9 18.96 -1.07 -9.35
N ILE A 10 18.04 -0.88 -8.39
CA ILE A 10 18.38 -0.68 -6.97
C ILE A 10 19.06 -1.90 -6.36
N LEU A 11 18.66 -3.11 -6.75
CA LEU A 11 19.28 -4.35 -6.28
C LEU A 11 20.71 -4.49 -6.81
N ASP A 12 20.91 -4.17 -8.09
CA ASP A 12 22.21 -4.19 -8.74
C ASP A 12 23.15 -3.14 -8.11
N ASP A 13 22.66 -1.93 -7.83
CA ASP A 13 23.40 -0.87 -7.13
C ASP A 13 23.82 -1.25 -5.71
N LYS A 14 22.98 -1.99 -4.99
CA LYS A 14 23.26 -2.47 -3.63
C LYS A 14 24.01 -3.80 -3.59
N GLY A 15 24.30 -4.39 -4.75
CA GLY A 15 24.93 -5.71 -4.85
C GLY A 15 24.14 -6.82 -4.17
N MET A 16 22.82 -6.69 -4.07
CA MET A 16 21.95 -7.64 -3.38
C MET A 16 21.18 -8.50 -4.38
N THR A 17 21.12 -9.81 -4.13
CA THR A 17 20.37 -10.70 -5.02
C THR A 17 18.87 -10.67 -4.74
N VAL A 18 18.06 -10.92 -5.78
CA VAL A 18 16.59 -11.08 -5.67
C VAL A 18 16.21 -12.13 -4.61
N LYS A 19 17.01 -13.21 -4.49
CA LYS A 19 16.78 -14.27 -3.49
C LYS A 19 17.04 -13.78 -2.06
N GLU A 20 18.07 -12.98 -1.84
CA GLU A 20 18.37 -12.42 -0.52
C GLU A 20 17.32 -11.41 -0.09
N LEU A 21 16.88 -10.53 -1.00
CA LEU A 21 15.80 -9.61 -0.73
C LEU A 21 14.50 -10.35 -0.41
N ALA A 22 14.15 -11.38 -1.19
CA ALA A 22 12.98 -12.20 -0.95
C ALA A 22 13.03 -12.88 0.45
N LYS A 23 14.21 -13.40 0.83
CA LYS A 23 14.42 -14.01 2.15
C LYS A 23 14.30 -12.99 3.29
N LYS A 24 14.89 -11.80 3.14
CA LYS A 24 14.81 -10.73 4.16
C LYS A 24 13.42 -10.13 4.28
N ALA A 25 12.71 -9.99 3.16
CA ALA A 25 11.36 -9.42 3.13
C ALA A 25 10.26 -10.44 3.49
N GLY A 26 10.61 -11.73 3.55
CA GLY A 26 9.65 -12.81 3.79
C GLY A 26 8.64 -12.92 2.64
N ILE A 27 9.13 -12.89 1.40
CA ILE A 27 8.32 -13.00 0.17
C ILE A 27 8.80 -14.21 -0.61
N ALA A 28 7.90 -14.91 -1.29
CA ALA A 28 8.30 -15.96 -2.21
C ALA A 28 9.17 -15.38 -3.34
N PRO A 29 10.36 -15.94 -3.62
CA PRO A 29 11.25 -15.42 -4.67
C PRO A 29 10.55 -15.33 -6.04
N THR A 30 9.67 -16.28 -6.34
CA THR A 30 8.86 -16.32 -7.58
C THR A 30 7.96 -15.10 -7.75
N THR A 31 7.42 -14.56 -6.66
CA THR A 31 6.63 -13.32 -6.67
C THR A 31 7.49 -12.12 -7.03
N LEU A 32 8.70 -12.02 -6.44
CA LEU A 32 9.62 -10.92 -6.75
C LEU A 32 10.09 -10.97 -8.20
N TYR A 33 10.44 -12.15 -8.71
CA TYR A 33 10.79 -12.34 -10.13
C TYR A 33 9.63 -11.98 -11.05
N SER A 34 8.39 -12.37 -10.71
CA SER A 34 7.21 -12.01 -11.51
C SER A 34 6.99 -10.50 -11.56
N ILE A 35 7.22 -9.79 -10.45
CA ILE A 35 7.11 -8.33 -10.38
C ILE A 35 8.17 -7.66 -11.25
N ILE A 36 9.43 -8.11 -11.14
CA ILE A 36 10.55 -7.56 -11.94
C ILE A 36 10.33 -7.81 -13.43
N GLN A 37 9.94 -9.04 -13.81
CA GLN A 37 9.76 -9.42 -15.23
C GLN A 37 8.54 -8.76 -15.87
N ARG A 38 7.41 -8.68 -15.14
CA ARG A 38 6.17 -8.08 -15.65
C ARG A 38 6.12 -6.57 -15.48
N ASP A 39 7.14 -6.00 -14.84
CA ASP A 39 7.25 -4.58 -14.51
C ASP A 39 6.01 -4.02 -13.79
N THR A 40 5.44 -4.83 -12.89
CA THR A 40 4.24 -4.45 -12.14
C THR A 40 4.59 -3.69 -10.86
N SER A 41 3.64 -2.89 -10.35
CA SER A 41 3.86 -2.22 -9.06
C SER A 41 3.81 -3.19 -7.90
N ILE A 42 4.71 -3.02 -6.92
CA ILE A 42 4.69 -3.79 -5.68
C ILE A 42 3.52 -3.32 -4.81
N ARG A 43 2.84 -4.24 -4.14
CA ARG A 43 1.82 -3.92 -3.12
C ARG A 43 2.43 -3.10 -2.00
N PHE A 44 1.69 -2.12 -1.49
CA PHE A 44 2.20 -1.18 -0.49
C PHE A 44 2.80 -1.84 0.77
N ASP A 45 2.15 -2.87 1.31
CA ASP A 45 2.65 -3.64 2.47
C ASP A 45 4.04 -4.27 2.25
N THR A 46 4.25 -4.76 1.03
CA THR A 46 5.44 -5.46 0.58
C THR A 46 6.52 -4.45 0.22
N ALA A 47 6.12 -3.36 -0.43
CA ALA A 47 6.99 -2.23 -0.73
C ALA A 47 7.53 -1.59 0.55
N LEU A 48 6.73 -1.49 1.62
CA LEU A 48 7.16 -0.93 2.90
C LEU A 48 8.29 -1.80 3.53
N LYS A 49 8.15 -3.12 3.48
CA LYS A 49 9.21 -4.04 3.93
C LYS A 49 10.48 -3.90 3.10
N ILE A 50 10.33 -3.92 1.78
CA ILE A 50 11.46 -3.80 0.84
C ILE A 50 12.13 -2.44 1.02
N SER A 51 11.35 -1.37 1.21
CA SER A 51 11.86 -0.02 1.43
C SER A 51 12.67 0.10 2.71
N ASN A 52 12.26 -0.59 3.78
CA ASN A 52 13.01 -0.61 5.03
C ASN A 52 14.29 -1.46 4.93
N ILE A 53 14.27 -2.55 4.15
CA ILE A 53 15.44 -3.41 3.96
C ILE A 53 16.47 -2.76 3.06
N LEU A 54 16.00 -2.12 1.99
CA LEU A 54 16.83 -1.45 1.00
C LEU A 54 17.09 0.00 1.36
N ASP A 55 16.51 0.56 2.42
CA ASP A 55 16.61 1.98 2.77
C ASP A 55 16.39 2.91 1.57
N ILE A 56 15.24 2.72 0.90
CA ILE A 56 14.84 3.48 -0.29
C ILE A 56 13.46 4.11 -0.07
N PRO A 57 13.13 5.20 -0.77
CA PRO A 57 11.79 5.75 -0.70
C PRO A 57 10.78 4.80 -1.39
N ILE A 58 9.62 4.61 -0.75
CA ILE A 58 8.57 3.64 -1.16
C ILE A 58 8.08 3.90 -2.60
N ASN A 59 8.05 5.17 -3.03
CA ASN A 59 7.60 5.59 -4.36
C ASN A 59 8.50 5.10 -5.51
N SER A 60 9.73 4.66 -5.23
CA SER A 60 10.61 4.08 -6.24
C SER A 60 10.11 2.73 -6.76
N ILE A 61 9.35 2.01 -5.93
CA ILE A 61 8.94 0.61 -6.16
C ILE A 61 7.42 0.39 -6.02
N CYS A 62 6.69 1.39 -5.54
CA CYS A 62 5.25 1.36 -5.32
C CYS A 62 4.57 2.59 -5.94
N LYS A 63 3.34 2.41 -6.45
CA LYS A 63 2.51 3.53 -6.95
C LYS A 63 2.07 4.43 -5.78
N ASP A 64 1.94 5.72 -6.05
CA ASP A 64 1.43 6.73 -5.09
C ASP A 64 0.03 6.37 -4.54
N ASN A 65 -0.77 5.65 -5.35
CA ASN A 65 -2.05 5.09 -4.92
C ASN A 65 -2.11 3.57 -5.16
N PRO A 66 -1.96 2.74 -4.11
CA PRO A 66 -2.07 1.28 -4.23
C PRO A 66 -3.49 0.79 -4.55
N TYR A 67 -4.51 1.66 -4.52
CA TYR A 67 -5.91 1.32 -4.83
C TYR A 67 -6.37 1.88 -6.18
N ALA A 68 -5.45 2.26 -7.07
CA ALA A 68 -5.80 2.67 -8.43
C ALA A 68 -6.50 1.51 -9.16
N PRO A 69 -7.64 1.75 -9.84
CA PRO A 69 -8.37 0.70 -10.55
C PRO A 69 -7.52 0.15 -11.71
N GLY A 70 -7.33 -1.18 -11.76
CA GLY A 70 -6.69 -1.83 -12.91
C GLY A 70 -5.82 -3.06 -12.61
N GLU A 71 -5.39 -3.29 -11.36
CA GLU A 71 -4.56 -4.45 -11.02
C GLU A 71 -5.01 -5.12 -9.71
N ALA A 72 -5.08 -6.45 -9.73
CA ALA A 72 -5.40 -7.24 -8.55
C ALA A 72 -4.26 -7.15 -7.53
N LEU A 73 -4.57 -6.66 -6.34
CA LEU A 73 -3.61 -6.60 -5.25
C LEU A 73 -3.08 -8.04 -4.92
N PRO A 74 -1.76 -8.27 -4.75
CA PRO A 74 -1.17 -9.60 -4.47
C PRO A 74 -1.82 -10.32 -3.27
N LYS A 75 -2.16 -11.61 -3.33
CA LYS A 75 -2.91 -12.28 -2.23
C LYS A 75 -2.24 -12.13 -0.86
N LEU A 76 -3.07 -11.97 0.20
CA LEU A 76 -2.57 -11.85 1.57
C LEU A 76 -1.69 -13.06 1.96
N PRO A 77 -0.61 -12.85 2.74
CA PRO A 77 0.27 -13.93 3.18
C PRO A 77 -0.46 -14.96 4.09
N LYS A 78 -0.02 -16.23 4.10
CA LYS A 78 -0.70 -17.33 4.84
C LYS A 78 -0.29 -17.38 6.32
N ASP A 79 -1.00 -18.17 7.12
CA ASP A 79 -1.04 -18.11 8.59
C ASP A 79 0.28 -17.96 9.38
N LYS A 80 1.43 -18.48 8.90
CA LYS A 80 2.74 -18.30 9.57
C LYS A 80 3.29 -16.87 9.46
N GLU A 81 2.85 -16.09 8.48
CA GLU A 81 3.21 -14.68 8.29
C GLU A 81 2.28 -13.76 9.11
N ARG A 82 1.22 -14.28 9.75
CA ARG A 82 0.28 -13.52 10.59
C ARG A 82 0.93 -12.88 11.81
N MET A 83 1.99 -13.48 12.38
CA MET A 83 2.71 -12.90 13.51
C MET A 83 3.39 -11.57 13.14
N MET A 84 3.79 -11.40 11.86
CA MET A 84 4.29 -10.13 11.34
C MET A 84 3.17 -9.11 11.04
N ILE A 85 1.89 -9.49 11.05
CA ILE A 85 0.77 -8.58 10.80
C ILE A 85 0.64 -7.54 11.91
N GLY A 86 0.95 -7.87 13.17
CA GLY A 86 0.91 -6.89 14.26
C GLY A 86 1.88 -5.71 14.05
N LEU A 87 3.12 -6.04 13.68
CA LEU A 87 4.14 -5.05 13.29
C LEU A 87 3.74 -4.31 12.01
N GLN A 88 3.14 -5.00 11.03
CA GLN A 88 2.66 -4.39 9.78
C GLN A 88 1.45 -3.46 10.00
N LYS A 89 0.52 -3.79 10.90
CA LYS A 89 -0.61 -2.93 11.28
C LYS A 89 -0.10 -1.64 11.90
N LYS A 90 0.88 -1.74 12.81
CA LYS A 90 1.51 -0.57 13.43
C LYS A 90 2.21 0.29 12.37
N ALA A 91 3.01 -0.31 11.49
CA ALA A 91 3.68 0.42 10.40
C ALA A 91 2.67 1.09 9.44
N TYR A 92 1.64 0.37 9.00
CA TYR A 92 0.60 0.89 8.12
C TYR A 92 -0.14 2.10 8.74
N PHE A 93 -0.48 2.00 10.03
CA PHE A 93 -1.15 3.07 10.76
C PHE A 93 -0.21 4.27 11.01
N SER A 94 1.06 4.00 11.32
CA SER A 94 2.06 5.02 11.68
C SER A 94 2.54 5.82 10.47
N ASP A 95 2.69 5.19 9.30
CA ASP A 95 3.21 5.86 8.10
C ASP A 95 2.11 6.54 7.31
N ARG A 96 1.16 5.78 6.76
CA ARG A 96 0.22 6.31 5.77
C ARG A 96 -1.05 6.84 6.43
N THR A 97 -1.65 6.07 7.33
CA THR A 97 -2.90 6.48 8.00
C THR A 97 -2.69 7.74 8.82
N LEU A 98 -1.62 7.84 9.59
CA LEU A 98 -1.31 9.04 10.37
C LEU A 98 -1.10 10.27 9.48
N LYS A 99 -0.42 10.14 8.35
CA LYS A 99 -0.24 11.26 7.40
C LYS A 99 -1.57 11.69 6.78
N ILE A 100 -2.48 10.76 6.51
CA ILE A 100 -3.83 11.05 6.00
C ILE A 100 -4.68 11.72 7.09
N VAL A 101 -4.72 11.16 8.29
CA VAL A 101 -5.49 11.70 9.43
C VAL A 101 -5.05 13.12 9.78
N LYS A 102 -3.74 13.41 9.72
CA LYS A 102 -3.20 14.78 9.91
C LYS A 102 -3.64 15.80 8.86
N LYS A 103 -4.24 15.38 7.74
CA LYS A 103 -4.76 16.29 6.70
C LYS A 103 -6.24 16.62 6.89
N PHE A 104 -6.94 15.94 7.79
CA PHE A 104 -8.31 16.31 8.14
C PHE A 104 -8.30 17.47 9.13
N ASP A 105 -9.24 18.39 8.95
CA ASP A 105 -9.50 19.44 9.91
C ASP A 105 -10.13 18.85 11.18
N TYR A 106 -9.93 19.52 12.32
CA TYR A 106 -10.42 19.04 13.61
C TYR A 106 -11.94 18.79 13.62
N THR A 107 -12.69 19.59 12.85
CA THR A 107 -14.15 19.47 12.69
C THR A 107 -14.60 18.21 11.96
N ASP A 108 -13.73 17.59 11.16
CA ASP A 108 -14.04 16.37 10.42
C ASP A 108 -13.52 15.10 11.10
N LEU A 109 -12.65 15.22 12.11
CA LEU A 109 -12.15 14.06 12.88
C LEU A 109 -13.26 13.20 13.49
N PRO A 110 -14.36 13.75 14.06
CA PRO A 110 -15.47 12.92 14.56
C PRO A 110 -16.14 12.08 13.46
N LYS A 111 -16.24 12.61 12.24
CA LYS A 111 -16.81 11.87 11.10
C LYS A 111 -15.87 10.76 10.63
N VAL A 112 -14.56 11.01 10.68
CA VAL A 112 -13.55 9.99 10.35
C VAL A 112 -13.59 8.86 11.39
N ASP A 113 -13.69 9.19 12.67
CA ASP A 113 -13.83 8.21 13.75
C ASP A 113 -15.11 7.37 13.59
N GLN A 114 -16.24 8.03 13.34
CA GLN A 114 -17.51 7.36 13.06
C GLN A 114 -17.40 6.41 11.85
N LEU A 115 -16.77 6.85 10.74
CA LEU A 115 -16.58 6.00 9.57
C LEU A 115 -15.74 4.75 9.88
N ILE A 116 -14.71 4.87 10.72
CA ILE A 116 -13.88 3.74 11.15
C ILE A 116 -14.69 2.78 12.03
N ALA A 117 -15.47 3.31 12.96
CA ALA A 117 -16.34 2.52 13.84
C ALA A 117 -17.43 1.79 13.05
N ASP A 118 -18.12 2.49 12.15
CA ASP A 118 -19.16 1.91 11.30
C ASP A 118 -18.57 0.82 10.40
N PHE A 119 -17.41 1.06 9.78
CA PHE A 119 -16.73 0.06 8.96
C PHE A 119 -16.34 -1.21 9.73
N PHE A 120 -16.00 -1.08 11.02
CA PHE A 120 -15.67 -2.23 11.87
C PHE A 120 -16.88 -3.14 12.08
N VAL A 121 -18.08 -2.58 12.28
CA VAL A 121 -19.32 -3.33 12.53
C VAL A 121 -19.87 -4.01 11.27
N LEU A 122 -19.57 -3.50 10.08
CA LEU A 122 -20.07 -4.07 8.81
C LEU A 122 -19.53 -5.50 8.55
N ASN A 123 -20.36 -6.31 7.90
CA ASN A 123 -19.96 -7.62 7.36
C ASN A 123 -19.16 -7.47 6.05
N ASP A 124 -18.52 -8.55 5.60
CA ASP A 124 -17.59 -8.48 4.45
C ASP A 124 -18.24 -8.06 3.13
N THR A 125 -19.51 -8.42 2.92
CA THR A 125 -20.30 -7.98 1.75
C THR A 125 -20.54 -6.46 1.80
N ALA A 126 -21.08 -5.96 2.91
CA ALA A 126 -21.36 -4.54 3.09
C ALA A 126 -20.10 -3.68 3.07
N ARG A 127 -18.96 -4.20 3.56
CA ARG A 127 -17.66 -3.53 3.43
C ARG A 127 -17.26 -3.35 1.97
N SER A 128 -17.50 -4.35 1.13
CA SER A 128 -17.19 -4.29 -0.30
C SER A 128 -18.08 -3.27 -1.01
N ASP A 129 -19.38 -3.31 -0.72
CA ASP A 129 -20.38 -2.40 -1.31
C ASP A 129 -20.10 -0.94 -0.94
N LEU A 130 -19.71 -0.68 0.32
CA LEU A 130 -19.31 0.66 0.77
C LEU A 130 -18.17 1.24 -0.09
N PHE A 131 -17.16 0.42 -0.41
CA PHE A 131 -16.05 0.87 -1.24
C PHE A 131 -16.45 1.09 -2.70
N GLU A 132 -17.39 0.31 -3.23
CA GLU A 132 -17.96 0.57 -4.56
C GLU A 132 -18.72 1.89 -4.58
N TYR A 133 -19.53 2.15 -3.57
CA TYR A 133 -20.26 3.41 -3.43
C TYR A 133 -19.31 4.61 -3.31
N ILE A 134 -18.27 4.51 -2.47
CA ILE A 134 -17.22 5.53 -2.36
C ILE A 134 -16.53 5.75 -3.72
N LYS A 135 -16.26 4.69 -4.48
CA LYS A 135 -15.64 4.78 -5.81
C LYS A 135 -16.55 5.50 -6.81
N ILE A 136 -17.86 5.29 -6.74
CA ILE A 136 -18.86 5.99 -7.56
C ILE A 136 -18.88 7.48 -7.22
N ILE A 137 -18.97 7.82 -5.92
CA ILE A 137 -18.96 9.23 -5.47
C ILE A 137 -17.66 9.91 -5.88
N LYS A 138 -16.52 9.24 -5.72
CA LYS A 138 -15.22 9.79 -6.08
C LYS A 138 -15.12 10.12 -7.58
N LYS A 139 -15.83 9.40 -8.45
CA LYS A 139 -15.85 9.72 -9.90
C LYS A 139 -16.65 10.98 -10.22
N SER A 140 -17.68 11.30 -9.43
CA SER A 140 -18.59 12.42 -9.70
C SER A 140 -18.32 13.67 -8.87
N HIS A 141 -17.74 13.53 -7.67
CA HIS A 141 -17.58 14.60 -6.68
C HIS A 141 -16.18 14.64 -6.06
N SER A 142 -15.13 14.36 -6.86
CA SER A 142 -13.76 14.48 -6.39
C SER A 142 -13.27 15.92 -6.40
N ASP A 143 -12.73 16.36 -5.27
CA ASP A 143 -12.02 17.63 -5.16
C ASP A 143 -10.60 17.49 -5.74
N SER A 144 -10.29 18.32 -6.75
CA SER A 144 -9.04 18.25 -7.49
C SER A 144 -7.81 18.64 -6.66
N GLU A 145 -7.96 19.54 -5.68
CA GLU A 145 -6.88 19.97 -4.78
C GLU A 145 -6.60 18.90 -3.72
N ARG A 146 -7.64 18.34 -3.10
CA ARG A 146 -7.50 17.25 -2.13
C ARG A 146 -6.94 15.98 -2.77
N THR A 147 -7.27 15.72 -4.03
CA THR A 147 -6.70 14.60 -4.80
C THR A 147 -5.20 14.79 -5.05
N LYS A 148 -4.75 16.00 -5.38
CA LYS A 148 -3.31 16.34 -5.50
C LYS A 148 -2.59 16.24 -4.15
N ILE A 149 -3.21 16.70 -3.06
CA ILE A 149 -2.63 16.60 -1.70
C ILE A 149 -2.45 15.14 -1.31
N LEU A 150 -3.44 14.28 -1.56
CA LEU A 150 -3.35 12.85 -1.28
C LEU A 150 -2.23 12.18 -2.10
N GLY A 151 -2.06 12.55 -3.36
CA GLY A 151 -0.97 12.04 -4.21
C GLY A 151 0.43 12.46 -3.76
N LYS A 152 0.55 13.50 -2.92
CA LYS A 152 1.83 13.96 -2.35
C LYS A 152 2.17 13.31 -1.01
N ILE A 153 1.30 12.46 -0.46
CA ILE A 153 1.57 11.74 0.80
C ILE A 153 2.57 10.62 0.52
N LYS A 154 3.86 10.92 0.78
CA LYS A 154 4.98 9.97 0.82
C LYS A 154 4.93 9.12 2.07
#